data_AF-A0A193C909-F1
#
_entry.id   AF-A0A193C909-F1
#
_cell.length_a   1.000
_cell.length_b   1.000
_cell.length_c   1.000
_cell.angle_alpha   90.00
_cell.angle_beta   90.00
_cell.angle_gamma   90.00
#
_symmetry.space_group_name_H-M   'P 1'
#
loop_
_entity.id
_entity.type
_entity.pdbx_description
1 polymer ?
#
loop_
_entity_poly.entity_id
_entity_poly.type
_entity_poly.pdbx_seq_one_letter_code
_entity_poly.pdbx_strand_id
1 'polypeptide(L)'
;MPQSQGFSVEIDDLKAMATDRGGHGMPSAENLVRSASTSMRDLYTSPTEAFGTEVAEAADLGRNRNKLIALLITGGLGISDSLDVASDRLKTIAEMYERIEREIAGK
;
A
#
# COMPACT_ATOMS: atom_id res chain seq x y z
N MET A 1 16.22 -0.59 39.59
CA MET A 1 16.70 -0.21 38.24
C MET A 1 15.47 0.08 37.39
N PRO A 2 15.38 1.21 36.68
CA PRO A 2 14.20 1.52 35.88
C PRO A 2 14.19 0.60 34.64
N GLN A 3 13.11 -0.16 34.47
CA GLN A 3 12.87 -0.94 33.27
C GLN A 3 12.69 0.02 32.10
N SER A 4 13.57 -0.09 31.11
CA SER A 4 13.39 0.52 29.80
C SER A 4 12.10 -0.03 29.20
N GLN A 5 10.99 0.72 29.32
CA GLN A 5 9.82 0.59 28.43
C GLN A 5 10.20 1.11 27.03
N GLY A 6 11.26 0.54 26.47
CA GLY A 6 11.53 0.67 25.04
C GLY A 6 10.38 -0.02 24.33
N PHE A 7 9.89 0.59 23.25
CA PHE A 7 8.92 -0.02 22.35
C PHE A 7 9.47 -1.36 21.84
N SER A 8 9.27 -2.44 22.60
CA SER A 8 9.57 -3.80 22.15
C SER A 8 8.45 -4.17 21.21
N VAL A 9 8.56 -3.76 19.95
CA VAL A 9 7.71 -4.33 18.93
C VAL A 9 8.02 -5.82 18.90
N GLU A 10 7.03 -6.66 19.15
CA GLU A 10 7.22 -8.11 19.17
C GLU A 10 7.57 -8.56 17.73
N ILE A 11 8.55 -9.46 17.59
CA ILE A 11 8.97 -9.98 16.28
C ILE A 11 7.77 -10.61 15.55
N ASP A 12 6.87 -11.25 16.31
CA ASP A 12 5.64 -11.84 15.78
C ASP A 12 4.69 -10.79 15.19
N ASP A 13 4.62 -9.59 15.77
CA ASP A 13 3.84 -8.47 15.22
C ASP A 13 4.44 -7.93 13.92
N LEU A 14 5.78 -7.79 13.87
CA LEU A 14 6.50 -7.37 12.66
C LEU A 14 6.25 -8.36 11.52
N LYS A 15 6.33 -9.66 11.82
CA LYS A 15 6.03 -10.73 10.87
C LYS A 15 4.56 -10.73 10.46
N ALA A 16 3.63 -10.55 11.39
CA ALA A 16 2.21 -10.51 11.08
C ALA A 16 1.89 -9.37 10.11
N MET A 17 2.47 -8.18 10.31
CA MET A 17 2.34 -7.04 9.40
C MET A 17 2.97 -7.31 8.03
N ALA A 18 4.16 -7.92 7.97
CA ALA A 18 4.86 -8.19 6.71
C ALA A 18 4.28 -9.36 5.89
N THR A 19 3.70 -10.36 6.55
CA THR A 19 3.24 -11.59 5.89
C THR A 19 1.74 -11.67 5.72
N ASP A 20 1.00 -10.64 6.13
CA ASP A 20 -0.46 -10.60 6.11
C ASP A 20 -1.14 -11.67 6.98
N ARG A 21 -0.52 -11.99 8.13
CA ARG A 21 -1.09 -12.96 9.08
C ARG A 21 -2.35 -12.34 9.70
N GLY A 22 -3.52 -12.77 9.24
CA GLY A 22 -4.82 -12.27 9.72
C GLY A 22 -5.53 -11.28 8.78
N GLY A 23 -5.04 -11.06 7.55
CA GLY A 23 -5.74 -10.28 6.52
C GLY A 23 -5.74 -8.76 6.73
N HIS A 24 -4.84 -8.25 7.58
CA HIS A 24 -4.70 -6.84 7.90
C HIS A 24 -3.24 -6.35 7.79
N GLY A 25 -2.36 -7.14 7.15
CA GLY A 25 -0.96 -6.77 6.94
C GLY A 25 -0.76 -5.87 5.73
N MET A 26 0.50 -5.44 5.55
CA MET A 26 0.91 -4.61 4.41
C MET A 26 0.58 -5.22 3.05
N PRO A 27 0.71 -6.54 2.82
CA PRO A 27 0.29 -7.15 1.56
C PRO A 27 -1.22 -7.04 1.29
N SER A 28 -2.07 -7.15 2.31
CA SER A 28 -3.53 -6.95 2.14
C SER A 28 -3.85 -5.50 1.80
N ALA A 29 -3.21 -4.55 2.47
CA ALA A 29 -3.36 -3.12 2.18
C ALA A 29 -2.87 -2.79 0.75
N GLU A 30 -1.71 -3.34 0.36
CA GLU A 30 -1.14 -3.22 -0.97
C GLU A 30 -2.12 -3.73 -2.04
N ASN A 31 -2.62 -4.96 -1.88
CA ASN A 31 -3.58 -5.57 -2.79
C ASN A 31 -4.87 -4.76 -2.91
N LEU A 32 -5.40 -4.22 -1.81
CA LEU A 32 -6.58 -3.37 -1.81
C LEU A 32 -6.34 -2.10 -2.65
N VAL A 33 -5.24 -1.41 -2.41
CA VAL A 33 -4.89 -0.17 -3.13
C VAL A 33 -4.61 -0.44 -4.60
N ARG A 34 -3.90 -1.53 -4.92
CA ARG A 34 -3.62 -1.97 -6.29
C ARG A 34 -4.90 -2.32 -7.04
N SER A 35 -5.81 -3.05 -6.40
CA SER A 35 -7.11 -3.44 -6.96
C SER A 35 -8.01 -2.23 -7.21
N ALA A 36 -8.10 -1.31 -6.24
CA ALA A 36 -8.84 -0.05 -6.41
C ALA A 36 -8.27 0.79 -7.57
N SER A 37 -6.95 0.90 -7.67
CA SER A 37 -6.27 1.64 -8.75
C SER A 37 -6.51 1.01 -10.12
N THR A 38 -6.49 -0.32 -10.21
CA THR A 38 -6.77 -1.07 -11.44
C THR A 38 -8.24 -0.90 -11.85
N SER A 39 -9.17 -1.00 -10.90
CA SER A 39 -10.60 -0.79 -11.16
C SER A 39 -10.89 0.63 -11.66
N MET A 40 -10.23 1.64 -11.07
CA MET A 40 -10.33 3.03 -11.55
C MET A 40 -9.76 3.21 -12.96
N ARG A 41 -8.69 2.47 -13.31
CA ARG A 41 -8.13 2.46 -14.66
C ARG A 41 -9.09 1.86 -15.68
N ASP A 42 -9.78 0.77 -15.33
CA ASP A 42 -10.75 0.16 -16.24
C ASP A 42 -11.92 1.11 -16.49
N LEU A 43 -12.43 1.76 -15.44
CA LEU A 43 -13.45 2.82 -15.55
C LEU A 43 -12.96 4.04 -16.36
N TYR A 44 -11.67 4.32 -16.36
CA TYR A 44 -11.07 5.41 -17.13
C TYR A 44 -11.08 5.13 -18.64
N THR A 45 -11.01 3.87 -19.08
CA THR A 45 -11.02 3.51 -20.51
C THR A 45 -12.38 3.71 -21.22
N SER A 46 -13.43 4.09 -20.49
CA SER A 46 -14.76 4.47 -21.03
C SER A 46 -15.12 5.97 -20.81
N PRO A 47 -14.32 6.97 -21.23
CA PRO A 47 -14.47 8.32 -20.70
C PRO A 47 -15.34 9.26 -21.55
N THR A 48 -15.56 9.00 -22.83
CA THR A 48 -16.11 10.00 -23.77
C THR A 48 -17.62 10.04 -23.89
N GLU A 49 -18.33 8.99 -23.48
CA GLU A 49 -19.79 8.93 -23.62
C GLU A 49 -20.54 9.50 -22.40
N ALA A 50 -19.86 9.71 -21.26
CA ALA A 50 -20.50 10.12 -20.01
C ALA A 50 -20.79 11.62 -19.90
N PHE A 51 -20.08 12.45 -20.68
CA PHE A 51 -20.29 13.91 -20.72
C PHE A 51 -20.57 14.29 -22.16
N GLY A 52 -21.84 14.59 -22.46
CA GLY A 52 -22.30 14.89 -23.82
C GLY A 52 -21.37 15.87 -24.53
N THR A 53 -21.03 15.56 -25.78
CA THR A 53 -20.05 16.27 -26.60
C THR A 53 -20.48 17.69 -27.02
N GLU A 54 -21.67 18.12 -26.63
CA GLU A 54 -22.35 19.30 -27.19
C GLU A 54 -22.10 20.60 -26.40
N VAL A 55 -21.48 20.55 -25.22
CA VAL A 55 -21.20 21.74 -24.39
C VAL A 55 -19.70 21.86 -24.11
N ALA A 56 -19.09 22.99 -24.48
CA ALA A 56 -17.65 23.23 -24.26
C ALA A 56 -17.24 23.08 -22.78
N GLU A 57 -18.11 23.49 -21.86
CA GLU A 57 -17.94 23.32 -20.41
C GLU A 57 -17.97 21.86 -19.97
N ALA A 58 -18.77 21.00 -20.64
CA ALA A 58 -18.80 19.56 -20.39
C ALA A 58 -17.51 18.87 -20.87
N ALA A 59 -16.92 19.35 -21.97
CA ALA A 59 -15.63 18.86 -22.46
C ALA A 59 -14.49 19.20 -21.49
N ASP A 60 -14.47 20.39 -20.91
CA ASP A 60 -13.50 20.77 -19.87
C ASP A 60 -13.68 20.00 -18.57
N LEU A 61 -14.93 19.79 -18.15
CA LEU A 61 -15.24 18.97 -16.98
C LEU A 61 -14.77 17.52 -17.18
N GLY A 62 -15.02 16.93 -18.35
CA GLY A 62 -14.54 15.60 -18.72
C GLY A 62 -13.01 15.49 -18.69
N ARG A 63 -12.31 16.50 -19.25
CA ARG A 63 -10.83 16.57 -19.17
C ARG A 63 -10.31 16.66 -17.73
N ASN A 64 -10.93 17.49 -16.90
CA ASN A 64 -10.52 17.67 -15.50
C ASN A 64 -10.78 16.42 -14.67
N ARG A 65 -11.94 15.76 -14.85
CA ARG A 65 -12.24 14.45 -14.27
C ARG A 65 -11.18 13.43 -14.66
N ASN A 66 -10.83 13.36 -15.94
CA ASN A 66 -9.85 12.41 -16.46
C ASN A 66 -8.45 12.65 -15.86
N LYS A 67 -8.04 13.91 -15.70
CA LYS A 67 -6.79 14.26 -15.00
C LYS A 67 -6.80 13.82 -13.54
N LEU A 68 -7.90 14.06 -12.82
CA LEU A 68 -8.03 13.63 -11.42
C LEU A 68 -7.97 12.11 -11.27
N ILE A 69 -8.67 11.36 -12.13
CA ILE A 69 -8.63 9.89 -12.12
C ILE A 69 -7.22 9.38 -12.42
N ALA A 70 -6.53 9.96 -13.40
CA ALA A 70 -5.15 9.59 -13.71
C ALA A 70 -4.20 9.82 -12.52
N LEU A 71 -4.37 10.94 -11.79
CA LEU A 71 -3.62 11.22 -10.55
C LEU A 71 -3.92 10.21 -9.45
N LEU A 72 -5.19 9.84 -9.25
CA LEU A 72 -5.60 8.84 -8.25
C LEU A 72 -5.03 7.45 -8.56
N ILE A 73 -5.05 7.02 -9.82
CA ILE A 73 -4.45 5.75 -10.26
C ILE A 73 -2.94 5.77 -9.99
N THR A 74 -2.25 6.84 -10.39
CA THR A 74 -0.80 6.97 -10.23
C THR A 74 -0.41 7.00 -8.76
N GLY A 75 -1.14 7.77 -7.94
CA GLY A 75 -0.92 7.84 -6.49
C GLY A 75 -1.17 6.50 -5.79
N GLY A 76 -2.24 5.80 -6.15
CA GLY A 76 -2.53 4.47 -5.61
C GLY A 76 -1.44 3.44 -5.95
N LEU A 77 -0.95 3.41 -7.18
CA LEU A 77 0.18 2.56 -7.55
C LEU A 77 1.45 2.91 -6.75
N GLY A 78 1.76 4.20 -6.56
CA GLY A 78 2.91 4.59 -5.74
C GLY A 78 2.80 4.19 -4.26
N ILE A 79 1.59 4.25 -3.69
CA ILE A 79 1.31 3.77 -2.33
C ILE A 79 1.49 2.25 -2.26
N SER A 80 0.95 1.52 -3.25
CA SER A 80 1.12 0.06 -3.38
C SER A 80 2.61 -0.32 -3.37
N ASP A 81 3.43 0.29 -4.22
CA ASP A 81 4.86 -0.01 -4.27
C ASP A 81 5.58 0.35 -2.95
N SER A 82 5.13 1.41 -2.27
CA SER A 82 5.67 1.79 -0.96
C SER A 82 5.33 0.78 0.13
N LEU A 83 4.13 0.19 0.09
CA LEU A 83 3.69 -0.86 1.01
C LEU A 83 4.46 -2.17 0.80
N ASP A 84 4.73 -2.54 -0.45
CA ASP A 84 5.55 -3.70 -0.80
C ASP A 84 6.97 -3.56 -0.25
N VAL A 85 7.64 -2.43 -0.52
CA VAL A 85 8.98 -2.13 0.02
C VAL A 85 8.99 -2.10 1.55
N ALA A 86 7.96 -1.54 2.19
CA ALA A 86 7.86 -1.53 3.64
C ALA A 86 7.71 -2.94 4.21
N SER A 87 6.91 -3.79 3.57
CA SER A 87 6.71 -5.18 3.93
C SER A 87 8.02 -5.98 3.90
N ASP A 88 8.79 -5.85 2.81
CA ASP A 88 10.10 -6.50 2.66
C ASP A 88 11.11 -6.06 3.72
N ARG A 89 11.11 -4.76 4.07
CA ARG A 89 11.95 -4.23 5.13
C ARG A 89 11.55 -4.77 6.50
N LEU A 90 10.26 -4.83 6.81
CA LEU A 90 9.78 -5.41 8.07
C LEU A 90 10.17 -6.88 8.21
N LYS A 91 10.07 -7.65 7.12
CA LYS A 91 10.52 -9.04 7.09
C LYS A 91 12.02 -9.16 7.35
N THR A 92 12.83 -8.33 6.68
CA THR A 92 14.28 -8.29 6.89
C THR A 92 14.63 -7.96 8.35
N ILE A 93 13.95 -6.96 8.93
CA ILE A 93 14.13 -6.57 10.32
C ILE A 93 13.78 -7.73 11.26
N ALA A 94 12.64 -8.40 11.05
CA ALA A 94 12.24 -9.55 11.86
C ALA A 94 13.26 -10.70 11.77
N GLU A 95 13.78 -11.02 10.59
CA GLU A 95 14.81 -12.04 10.38
C GLU A 95 16.13 -11.68 11.09
N MET A 96 16.51 -10.40 11.07
CA MET A 96 17.69 -9.91 11.81
C MET A 96 17.51 -10.03 13.32
N TYR A 97 16.35 -9.65 13.86
CA TYR A 97 16.06 -9.79 15.29
C TYR A 97 16.10 -11.26 15.73
N GLU A 98 15.50 -12.19 14.98
CA GLU A 98 15.58 -13.63 15.30
C GLU A 98 16.99 -14.20 15.23
N ARG A 99 17.81 -13.67 14.32
CA ARG A 99 19.22 -14.05 14.25
C ARG A 99 19.96 -13.59 15.50
N ILE A 100 19.78 -12.33 15.90
CA ILE A 100 20.39 -11.76 17.09
C ILE A 100 19.93 -12.52 18.34
N GLU A 101 18.64 -12.81 18.47
CA GLU A 101 18.12 -13.60 19.60
C GLU A 101 18.74 -15.00 19.66
N ARG A 102 18.93 -15.67 18.53
CA ARG A 102 19.61 -16.97 18.48
C ARG A 102 21.08 -16.89 18.88
N GLU A 103 21.79 -15.87 18.40
CA GLU A 103 23.21 -15.64 18.73
C GLU A 103 23.38 -15.29 20.23
N ILE A 104 22.44 -14.53 20.82
CA ILE A 104 22.46 -14.15 22.24
C ILE A 104 22.04 -15.32 23.15
N ALA A 105 21.00 -16.07 22.77
CA ALA A 105 20.44 -17.15 23.57
C ALA A 105 21.32 -18.43 23.62
N GLY A 106 22.45 -18.45 22.90
CA GLY A 106 23.49 -19.44 23.12
C GLY A 106 23.34 -20.73 22.31
N LYS A 107 23.38 -20.60 20.99
CA LYS A 107 24.21 -21.50 20.18
C LYS A 107 25.25 -20.69 19.43
#